data_AF-A0A109INV7-F1
#
_entry.id   AF-A0A109INV7-F1
#
_cell.length_a   1.000
_cell.length_b   1.000
_cell.length_c   1.000
_cell.angle_alpha   90.00
_cell.angle_beta   90.00
_cell.angle_gamma   90.00
#
_symmetry.space_group_name_H-M   'P 1'
#
loop_
_entity.id
_entity.type
_entity.pdbx_description
1 polymer ?
#
loop_
_entity_poly.entity_id
_entity_poly.type
_entity_poly.pdbx_seq_one_letter_code
_entity_poly.pdbx_strand_id
1 'polypeptide(L)'
;MTEQTAPARRTEEEIRATVAAVISDMAPKDGVVVTAGSHLIKDLGYHSLALMEVAFAIEDEFDLDPIDEDTARKITTVQAVQDLVVERLAERDGS
;
A
#
# COMPACT_ATOMS: atom_id res chain seq x y z
N MET A 1 8.52 26.17 -2.82
CA MET A 1 8.56 24.73 -2.49
C MET A 1 7.29 24.40 -1.72
N THR A 2 6.15 24.49 -2.39
CA THR A 2 4.82 24.17 -1.85
C THR A 2 3.88 24.18 -3.06
N GLU A 3 3.84 23.08 -3.78
CA GLU A 3 2.75 22.80 -4.72
C GLU A 3 1.92 21.70 -4.08
N GLN A 4 1.03 22.09 -3.18
CA GLN A 4 -0.15 21.30 -2.84
C GLN A 4 -1.33 22.04 -3.47
N THR A 5 -1.61 21.71 -4.74
CA THR A 5 -2.73 22.23 -5.51
C THR A 5 -3.82 21.16 -5.58
N ALA A 6 -4.98 21.50 -5.02
CA ALA A 6 -6.34 21.00 -5.32
C ALA A 6 -6.75 19.55 -4.93
N PRO A 7 -8.03 19.32 -4.57
CA PRO A 7 -8.60 17.99 -4.41
C PRO A 7 -8.96 17.43 -5.78
N ALA A 8 -8.02 16.77 -6.45
CA ALA A 8 -8.24 16.14 -7.75
C ALA A 8 -7.39 14.88 -7.82
N ARG A 9 -8.05 13.71 -7.92
CA ARG A 9 -7.51 12.37 -8.20
C ARG A 9 -6.00 12.20 -7.90
N ARG A 10 -5.68 11.59 -6.76
CA ARG A 10 -4.30 11.18 -6.44
C ARG A 10 -3.71 10.46 -7.65
N THR A 11 -2.54 10.88 -8.10
CA THR A 11 -1.86 10.22 -9.23
C THR A 11 -1.33 8.84 -8.80
N GLU A 12 -1.09 7.94 -9.76
CA GLU A 12 -0.52 6.61 -9.46
C GLU A 12 0.79 6.72 -8.66
N GLU A 13 1.64 7.69 -8.97
CA GLU A 13 2.87 7.94 -8.21
C GLU A 13 2.59 8.32 -6.76
N GLU A 14 1.61 9.19 -6.50
CA GLU A 14 1.23 9.59 -5.15
C GLU A 14 0.60 8.44 -4.36
N ILE A 15 -0.22 7.62 -5.01
CA ILE A 15 -0.77 6.40 -4.42
C ILE A 15 0.38 5.48 -4.02
N ARG A 16 1.32 5.22 -4.95
CA ARG A 16 2.48 4.35 -4.69
C ARG A 16 3.37 4.89 -3.57
N ALA A 17 3.59 6.20 -3.52
CA ALA A 17 4.35 6.87 -2.47
C ALA A 17 3.66 6.77 -1.10
N THR A 18 2.34 6.98 -1.06
CA THR A 18 1.54 6.86 0.16
C THR A 18 1.53 5.42 0.69
N VAL A 19 1.30 4.43 -0.19
CA VAL A 19 1.37 3.01 0.17
C VAL A 19 2.76 2.65 0.71
N ALA A 20 3.82 3.13 0.07
CA ALA A 20 5.18 2.90 0.55
C ALA A 20 5.44 3.55 1.92
N ALA A 21 4.87 4.74 2.17
CA ALA A 21 4.96 5.41 3.46
C ALA A 21 4.24 4.63 4.57
N VAL A 22 3.01 4.15 4.31
CA VAL A 22 2.24 3.32 5.25
C VAL A 22 3.00 2.02 5.56
N ILE A 23 3.51 1.35 4.54
CA ILE A 23 4.33 0.14 4.71
C ILE A 23 5.65 0.45 5.43
N SER A 24 6.22 1.64 5.28
CA SER A 24 7.44 1.99 6.00
C SER A 24 7.16 2.30 7.48
N ASP A 25 6.04 2.95 7.77
CA ASP A 25 5.64 3.33 9.13
C ASP A 25 5.22 2.11 9.96
N MET A 26 4.49 1.19 9.34
CA MET A 26 4.06 -0.06 9.97
C MET A 26 5.13 -1.16 9.92
N ALA A 27 6.32 -0.89 9.37
CA ALA A 27 7.37 -1.89 9.26
C ALA A 27 7.88 -2.28 10.66
N PRO A 28 7.90 -3.57 11.01
CA PRO A 28 8.40 -4.01 12.32
C PRO A 28 9.92 -3.89 12.44
N LYS A 29 10.63 -3.75 11.33
CA LYS A 29 12.08 -3.53 11.31
C LYS A 29 12.37 -2.04 11.10
N ASP A 30 13.16 -1.48 12.01
CA ASP A 30 13.69 -0.13 11.91
C ASP A 30 14.79 0.00 10.86
N GLY A 31 14.86 1.15 10.19
CA GLY A 31 15.91 1.46 9.21
C GLY A 31 15.87 0.64 7.92
N VAL A 32 14.73 0.03 7.59
CA VAL A 32 14.54 -0.69 6.34
C VAL A 32 14.29 0.26 5.17
N VAL A 33 14.86 -0.07 4.01
CA VAL A 33 14.57 0.64 2.76
C VAL A 33 13.39 -0.05 2.08
N VAL A 34 12.23 0.60 2.12
CA VAL A 34 11.04 0.16 1.38
C VAL A 34 11.26 0.49 -0.10
N THR A 35 11.41 -0.56 -0.91
CA THR A 35 11.47 -0.45 -2.37
C THR A 35 10.34 -1.28 -2.97
N ALA A 36 9.94 -0.98 -4.21
CA ALA A 36 8.92 -1.77 -4.91
C ALA A 36 9.25 -3.29 -4.92
N GLY A 37 10.52 -3.65 -5.06
CA GLY A 37 10.98 -5.03 -5.04
C GLY A 37 11.16 -5.65 -3.65
N SER A 38 11.03 -4.87 -2.57
CA SER A 38 11.21 -5.37 -1.20
C SER A 38 10.09 -6.36 -0.84
N HIS A 39 10.45 -7.50 -0.28
CA HIS A 39 9.47 -8.43 0.26
C HIS A 39 8.98 -7.99 1.63
N LEU A 40 7.67 -7.94 1.82
CA LEU A 40 7.06 -7.55 3.10
C LEU A 40 7.54 -8.48 4.22
N ILE A 41 7.43 -9.79 4.05
CA ILE A 41 7.81 -10.75 5.10
C ILE A 41 9.33 -10.87 5.22
N LYS A 42 10.06 -11.04 4.10
CA LYS A 42 11.49 -11.38 4.13
C LYS A 42 12.37 -10.16 4.41
N ASP A 43 12.16 -9.06 3.70
CA ASP A 43 12.97 -7.85 3.83
C ASP A 43 12.49 -6.99 4.99
N LEU A 44 11.21 -6.61 4.99
CA LEU A 44 10.64 -5.67 5.97
C LEU A 44 10.25 -6.34 7.29
N GLY A 45 10.15 -7.68 7.33
CA GLY A 45 9.89 -8.44 8.56
C GLY A 45 8.42 -8.58 8.91
N TYR A 46 7.50 -8.27 7.99
CA TYR A 46 6.06 -8.44 8.22
C TYR A 46 5.68 -9.90 8.55
N HIS A 47 4.58 -10.05 9.28
CA HIS A 47 3.97 -11.33 9.61
C HIS A 47 2.51 -11.35 9.13
N SER A 48 1.86 -12.52 9.15
CA SER A 48 0.48 -12.66 8.64
C SER A 48 -0.51 -11.67 9.25
N LEU A 49 -0.36 -11.31 10.52
CA LEU A 49 -1.19 -10.31 11.19
C LEU A 49 -0.86 -8.89 10.71
N ALA A 50 0.42 -8.54 10.67
CA ALA A 50 0.86 -7.21 10.23
C ALA A 50 0.52 -6.94 8.76
N LEU A 51 0.48 -7.97 7.90
CA LEU A 51 -0.03 -7.85 6.53
C LEU A 51 -1.53 -7.50 6.50
N MET A 52 -2.32 -8.09 7.40
CA MET A 52 -3.75 -7.78 7.54
C MET A 52 -3.95 -6.36 8.09
N GLU A 53 -3.10 -5.90 9.01
CA GLU A 53 -3.14 -4.53 9.51
C GLU A 53 -2.78 -3.50 8.43
N VAL A 54 -1.77 -3.78 7.60
CA VAL A 54 -1.44 -2.93 6.44
C VAL A 54 -2.59 -2.90 5.44
N ALA A 55 -3.19 -4.05 5.12
CA ALA A 55 -4.35 -4.11 4.23
C ALA A 55 -5.49 -3.23 4.75
N PHE A 56 -5.83 -3.34 6.04
CA PHE A 56 -6.86 -2.52 6.67
C PHE A 56 -6.53 -1.01 6.67
N ALA A 57 -5.27 -0.64 6.95
CA ALA A 57 -4.84 0.76 6.92
C ALA A 57 -4.95 1.35 5.51
N ILE A 58 -4.63 0.56 4.49
CA ILE A 58 -4.76 0.95 3.09
C ILE A 58 -6.23 1.04 2.66
N GLU A 59 -7.06 0.09 3.09
CA GLU A 59 -8.51 0.13 2.86
C GLU A 59 -9.15 1.39 3.43
N ASP A 60 -8.80 1.77 4.66
CA ASP A 60 -9.32 2.98 5.32
C ASP A 60 -8.77 4.27 4.69
N GLU A 61 -7.46 4.34 4.38
CA GLU A 61 -6.83 5.53 3.78
C GLU A 61 -7.35 5.84 2.36
N PHE A 62 -7.70 4.80 1.61
CA PHE A 62 -8.12 4.92 0.21
C PHE A 62 -9.59 4.59 -0.03
N ASP A 63 -10.35 4.27 1.01
CA ASP A 63 -11.77 3.87 0.93
C ASP A 63 -11.98 2.73 -0.09
N LEU A 64 -11.12 1.69 -0.01
CA LEU A 64 -11.15 0.54 -0.93
C LEU A 64 -12.08 -0.56 -0.44
N ASP A 65 -12.46 -1.45 -1.36
CA ASP A 65 -13.11 -2.70 -0.99
C ASP A 65 -12.21 -3.57 -0.09
N PRO A 66 -12.79 -4.31 0.87
CA PRO A 66 -12.05 -5.18 1.77
C PRO A 66 -11.18 -6.19 1.03
N ILE A 67 -9.91 -6.27 1.40
CA ILE A 67 -8.94 -7.20 0.84
C ILE A 67 -9.06 -8.53 1.60
N ASP A 68 -9.54 -9.56 0.91
CA ASP A 68 -9.59 -10.92 1.45
C ASP A 68 -8.21 -11.41 1.92
N GLU A 69 -8.21 -12.27 2.95
CA GLU A 69 -7.00 -12.87 3.50
C GLU A 69 -6.15 -13.56 2.43
N ASP A 70 -6.78 -14.21 1.46
CA ASP A 70 -6.08 -14.90 0.36
C ASP A 70 -5.30 -13.90 -0.52
N THR A 71 -5.90 -12.75 -0.82
CA THR A 71 -5.26 -11.65 -1.54
C THR A 71 -4.15 -11.04 -0.70
N ALA A 72 -4.40 -10.78 0.59
CA ALA A 72 -3.42 -10.27 1.54
C ALA A 72 -2.19 -11.21 1.71
N ARG A 73 -2.39 -12.53 1.59
CA ARG A 73 -1.29 -13.51 1.60
C ARG A 73 -0.55 -13.60 0.26
N LYS A 74 -1.21 -13.31 -0.86
CA LYS A 74 -0.59 -13.29 -2.20
C LYS A 74 0.29 -12.05 -2.40
N ILE A 75 -0.07 -10.92 -1.80
CA ILE A 75 0.76 -9.70 -1.81
C ILE A 75 1.97 -9.89 -0.89
N THR A 76 3.07 -10.34 -1.50
CA THR A 76 4.33 -10.61 -0.78
C THR A 76 5.37 -9.51 -0.96
N THR A 77 5.14 -8.58 -1.88
CA THR A 77 6.04 -7.48 -2.22
C THR A 77 5.32 -6.14 -2.13
N VAL A 78 6.08 -5.07 -1.89
CA VAL A 78 5.55 -3.69 -1.85
C VAL A 78 4.89 -3.33 -3.18
N GLN A 79 5.50 -3.69 -4.31
CA GLN A 79 4.93 -3.45 -5.62
C GLN A 79 3.55 -4.11 -5.78
N ALA A 80 3.37 -5.32 -5.26
CA ALA A 80 2.08 -6.02 -5.37
C ALA A 80 0.97 -5.29 -4.59
N VAL A 81 1.29 -4.74 -3.40
CA VAL A 81 0.33 -3.91 -2.64
C VAL A 81 0.00 -2.65 -3.41
N GLN A 82 1.02 -1.95 -3.91
CA GLN A 82 0.86 -0.74 -4.71
C GLN A 82 -0.01 -0.96 -5.94
N ASP A 83 0.24 -2.05 -6.67
CA ASP A 83 -0.50 -2.38 -7.89
C ASP A 83 -1.96 -2.71 -7.58
N LEU A 84 -2.20 -3.45 -6.50
CA LEU A 84 -3.54 -3.76 -6.01
C LEU A 84 -4.35 -2.48 -5.74
N VAL A 85 -3.76 -1.52 -5.04
CA VAL A 85 -4.42 -0.24 -4.70
C VAL A 85 -4.71 0.57 -5.95
N VAL A 86 -3.74 0.67 -6.86
CA VAL A 86 -3.92 1.39 -8.14
C VAL A 86 -5.04 0.77 -8.96
N GLU A 87 -5.07 -0.57 -9.06
CA GLU A 87 -6.12 -1.30 -9.76
C GLU A 87 -7.51 -1.01 -9.16
N ARG A 88 -7.66 -1.15 -7.83
CA ARG A 88 -8.95 -0.88 -7.15
C ARG A 88 -9.42 0.56 -7.33
N LEU A 89 -8.52 1.52 -7.22
CA LEU A 89 -8.85 2.94 -7.42
C LEU A 89 -9.25 3.22 -8.87
N ALA A 90 -8.57 2.61 -9.84
CA ALA A 90 -8.91 2.74 -11.25
C ALA A 90 -10.29 2.13 -11.57
N GLU A 91 -10.63 0.99 -10.97
CA GLU A 91 -11.96 0.37 -11.10
C GLU A 91 -13.07 1.29 -10.56
N ARG A 92 -12.80 2.00 -9.46
CA ARG A 92 -13.73 2.94 -8.83
C ARG A 92 -13.90 4.25 -9.60
N ASP A 93 -12.82 4.87 -10.06
CA ASP A 93 -12.88 6.13 -10.82
C ASP A 93 -13.38 5.95 -12.27
N GLY A 94 -13.40 4.70 -12.76
CA GLY A 94 -13.82 4.32 -14.11
C GLY A 94 -15.31 3.99 -14.29
N SER A 95 -16.13 3.97 -13.22
CA SER A 95 -17.59 3.70 -13.27
C SER A 95 -18.47 4.94 -13.24
#